data_AF-A0AAP5YFB5-F1
#
_entry.id   AF-A0AAP5YFB5-F1
#
_cell.length_a   1.000
_cell.length_b   1.000
_cell.length_c   1.000
_cell.angle_alpha   90.00
_cell.angle_beta   90.00
_cell.angle_gamma   90.00
#
_symmetry.space_group_name_H-M   'P 1'
#
loop_
_entity.id
_entity.type
_entity.pdbx_description
1 polymer ?
#
loop_
_entity_poly.entity_id
_entity_poly.type
_entity_poly.pdbx_seq_one_letter_code
_entity_poly.pdbx_strand_id
1 'polypeptide(L)'
;SSIFIGIGVNEREFDMKGPFLDVRDGQTLSNIHASRYDASEPEVMLGVDLASNLSVNVGDWITLLATTTDGALNAYDFKVRGIYSTGVPELDKRQLYVHINSAQSLLGSDKVSALSVFLFDTSLTNKVEQQVATILNKQKLSFGDQEVEITPWQERAFFYLKVKDLYDR
;
A
#
# COMPACT_ATOMS: atom_id res chain seq x y z
N SER A 1 -11.51 -6.15 -18.65
CA SER A 1 -11.47 -5.34 -17.41
C SER A 1 -11.47 -6.29 -16.23
N SER A 2 -10.74 -5.95 -15.17
CA SER A 2 -10.60 -6.78 -13.97
C SER A 2 -10.84 -5.93 -12.73
N ILE A 3 -11.39 -6.54 -11.68
CA ILE A 3 -11.52 -5.89 -10.37
C ILE A 3 -10.15 -5.90 -9.69
N PHE A 4 -9.78 -4.79 -9.06
CA PHE A 4 -8.50 -4.64 -8.39
C PHE A 4 -8.66 -4.10 -6.97
N ILE A 5 -7.59 -4.23 -6.18
CA ILE A 5 -7.39 -3.57 -4.90
C ILE A 5 -6.12 -2.74 -5.03
N GLY A 6 -6.26 -1.42 -5.00
CA GLY A 6 -5.13 -0.50 -5.12
C GLY A 6 -4.62 -0.05 -3.76
N ILE A 7 -3.29 0.03 -3.61
CA ILE A 7 -2.64 0.64 -2.45
C ILE A 7 -1.77 1.80 -2.93
N GLY A 8 -2.09 3.01 -2.46
CA GLY A 8 -1.22 4.17 -2.59
C GLY A 8 -0.11 4.14 -1.55
N VAL A 9 1.14 4.21 -1.97
CA VAL A 9 2.31 4.09 -1.08
C VAL A 9 3.28 5.26 -1.24
N ASN A 10 4.05 5.54 -0.19
CA ASN A 10 5.16 6.48 -0.27
C ASN A 10 6.41 5.78 -0.83
N GLU A 11 7.41 6.57 -1.20
CA GLU A 11 8.68 6.10 -1.76
C GLU A 11 9.45 5.18 -0.82
N ARG A 12 9.24 5.32 0.50
CA ARG A 12 9.92 4.52 1.54
C ARG A 12 9.30 3.15 1.77
N GLU A 13 8.09 2.91 1.25
CA GLU A 13 7.39 1.63 1.46
C GLU A 13 8.25 0.46 0.97
N PHE A 14 8.91 0.63 -0.18
CA PHE A 14 9.77 -0.41 -0.76
C PHE A 14 11.17 -0.46 -0.15
N ASP A 15 11.62 0.55 0.59
CA ASP A 15 12.84 0.42 1.41
C ASP A 15 12.58 -0.57 2.57
N MET A 16 11.36 -0.58 3.10
CA MET A 16 10.94 -1.47 4.19
C MET A 16 10.50 -2.85 3.69
N LYS A 17 9.73 -2.90 2.60
CA LYS A 17 9.19 -4.14 2.01
C LYS A 17 10.08 -4.79 0.96
N GLY A 18 11.00 -4.03 0.35
CA GLY A 18 11.83 -4.46 -0.78
C GLY A 18 12.56 -5.78 -0.58
N PRO A 19 13.15 -6.07 0.60
CA PRO A 19 13.78 -7.37 0.84
C PRO A 19 12.83 -8.57 0.75
N PHE A 20 11.51 -8.35 0.88
CA PHE A 20 10.50 -9.40 0.95
C PHE A 20 9.54 -9.40 -0.25
N LEU A 21 9.57 -8.37 -1.08
CA LEU A 21 8.72 -8.27 -2.27
C LEU A 21 9.44 -8.91 -3.46
N ASP A 22 8.89 -10.00 -3.98
CA ASP A 22 9.45 -10.73 -5.11
C ASP A 22 9.08 -10.01 -6.42
N VAL A 23 9.93 -9.09 -6.87
CA VAL A 23 9.78 -8.40 -8.16
C VAL A 23 10.18 -9.35 -9.28
N ARG A 24 9.20 -9.75 -10.09
CA ARG A 24 9.36 -10.69 -11.21
C ARG A 24 9.89 -10.02 -12.46
N ASP A 25 9.46 -8.77 -12.69
CA ASP A 25 9.88 -7.98 -13.85
C ASP A 25 9.82 -6.48 -13.53
N GLY A 26 10.65 -5.70 -14.23
CA GLY A 26 10.74 -4.25 -14.07
C GLY A 26 11.40 -3.82 -12.76
N GLN A 27 10.91 -2.72 -12.19
CA GLN A 27 11.44 -2.16 -10.94
C GLN A 27 10.27 -1.70 -10.04
N THR A 28 10.57 -1.46 -8.77
CA THR A 28 9.59 -0.83 -7.87
C THR A 28 9.25 0.58 -8.33
N LEU A 29 8.17 1.15 -7.75
CA LEU A 29 7.85 2.56 -7.96
C LEU A 29 9.09 3.42 -7.66
N SER A 30 9.34 4.38 -8.53
CA SER A 30 10.45 5.31 -8.40
C SER A 30 10.18 6.34 -7.31
N ASN A 31 11.25 6.89 -6.74
CA ASN A 31 11.14 7.97 -5.78
C ASN A 31 10.67 9.24 -6.50
N ILE A 32 9.55 9.81 -6.08
CA ILE A 32 8.94 11.01 -6.68
C ILE A 32 9.84 12.26 -6.64
N HIS A 33 10.86 12.26 -5.78
CA HIS A 33 11.85 13.33 -5.65
C HIS A 33 13.13 13.06 -6.45
N ALA A 34 13.25 11.91 -7.12
CA ALA A 34 14.40 11.62 -7.95
C ALA A 34 14.32 12.37 -9.29
N SER A 35 15.46 12.84 -9.80
CA SER A 35 15.54 13.55 -11.10
C SER A 35 15.03 12.75 -12.31
N ARG A 36 14.87 11.43 -12.17
CA ARG A 36 14.39 10.52 -13.21
C ARG A 36 12.88 10.23 -13.13
N TYR A 37 12.19 10.76 -12.12
CA TYR A 37 10.75 10.62 -11.99
C TYR A 37 10.06 11.57 -12.96
N ASP A 38 9.15 11.03 -13.76
CA ASP A 38 8.32 11.79 -14.69
C ASP A 38 6.88 11.76 -14.20
N ALA A 39 6.39 12.90 -13.71
CA ALA A 39 5.01 13.02 -13.24
C ALA A 39 3.96 12.88 -14.37
N SER A 40 4.37 12.99 -15.63
CA SER A 40 3.51 12.74 -16.80
C SER A 40 3.35 11.25 -17.12
N GLU A 41 4.18 10.39 -16.51
CA GLU A 41 4.08 8.93 -16.59
C GLU A 41 3.83 8.31 -15.20
N PRO A 42 2.60 8.46 -14.63
CA PRO A 42 2.26 7.85 -13.35
C PRO A 42 2.54 6.35 -13.35
N GLU A 43 3.28 5.86 -12.35
CA GLU A 43 3.73 4.48 -12.33
C GLU A 43 2.76 3.57 -11.55
N VAL A 44 2.62 2.33 -12.02
CA VAL A 44 1.89 1.27 -11.33
C VAL A 44 2.72 -0.01 -11.26
N MET A 45 2.64 -0.71 -10.14
CA MET A 45 3.09 -2.10 -10.02
C MET A 45 1.90 -3.04 -9.92
N LEU A 46 1.96 -4.16 -10.62
CA LEU A 46 0.86 -5.13 -10.69
C LEU A 46 1.27 -6.47 -10.07
N GLY A 47 0.34 -7.12 -9.37
CA GLY A 47 0.48 -8.52 -9.03
C GLY A 47 0.62 -9.39 -10.29
N VAL A 48 1.42 -10.45 -10.21
CA VAL A 48 1.79 -11.28 -11.37
C VAL A 48 0.57 -11.86 -12.11
N ASP A 49 -0.42 -12.36 -11.37
CA ASP A 49 -1.63 -12.91 -11.97
C ASP A 49 -2.53 -11.80 -12.53
N LEU A 50 -2.57 -10.61 -11.90
CA LEU A 50 -3.29 -9.46 -12.43
C LEU A 50 -2.71 -8.99 -13.78
N ALA A 51 -1.38 -8.86 -13.88
CA ALA A 51 -0.70 -8.48 -15.11
C ALA A 51 -0.95 -9.52 -16.23
N SER A 52 -0.84 -10.81 -15.90
CA SER A 52 -1.15 -11.89 -16.84
C SER A 52 -2.60 -11.85 -17.33
N ASN A 53 -3.57 -11.61 -16.44
CA ASN A 53 -4.99 -11.52 -16.79
C ASN A 53 -5.30 -10.33 -17.71
N LEU A 54 -4.56 -9.23 -17.56
CA LEU A 54 -4.68 -8.05 -18.41
C LEU A 54 -3.83 -8.16 -19.69
N SER A 55 -2.95 -9.18 -19.79
CA SER A 55 -2.00 -9.36 -20.90
C SER A 55 -1.09 -8.14 -21.11
N VAL A 56 -0.61 -7.55 -20.00
CA VAL A 56 0.28 -6.37 -20.01
C VAL A 56 1.65 -6.71 -19.45
N ASN A 57 2.66 -6.01 -19.95
CA ASN A 57 4.06 -6.14 -19.56
C ASN A 57 4.58 -4.80 -19.03
N VAL A 58 5.79 -4.80 -18.49
CA VAL A 58 6.47 -3.57 -18.08
C VAL A 58 6.66 -2.64 -19.29
N GLY A 59 6.26 -1.37 -19.12
CA GLY A 59 6.26 -0.35 -20.16
C GLY A 59 4.90 -0.14 -20.84
N ASP A 60 3.97 -1.09 -20.71
CA ASP A 60 2.61 -0.93 -21.21
C ASP A 60 1.82 0.07 -20.35
N TRP A 61 0.70 0.56 -20.90
CA TRP A 61 -0.21 1.47 -20.21
C TRP A 61 -1.50 0.75 -19.82
N ILE A 62 -2.01 1.07 -18.63
CA ILE A 62 -3.32 0.62 -18.16
C ILE A 62 -4.14 1.81 -17.67
N THR A 63 -5.45 1.72 -17.81
CA THR A 63 -6.39 2.70 -17.22
C THR A 63 -6.98 2.12 -15.94
N LEU A 64 -6.80 2.81 -14.82
CA LEU A 64 -7.48 2.50 -13.56
C LEU A 64 -8.77 3.31 -13.47
N LEU A 65 -9.86 2.62 -13.13
CA LEU A 65 -11.17 3.21 -12.91
C LEU A 65 -11.53 3.09 -11.44
N ALA A 66 -11.87 4.20 -10.80
CA ALA A 66 -12.29 4.23 -9.39
C ALA A 66 -13.41 5.26 -9.17
N THR A 67 -14.24 5.01 -8.16
CA THR A 67 -15.19 6.00 -7.68
C THR A 67 -14.49 6.94 -6.70
N THR A 68 -14.57 8.24 -6.95
CA THR A 68 -14.02 9.29 -6.09
C THR A 68 -14.81 9.41 -4.79
N THR A 69 -14.25 10.14 -3.82
CA THR A 69 -14.91 10.33 -2.51
C THR A 69 -16.23 11.10 -2.58
N ASP A 70 -16.45 11.89 -3.64
CA ASP A 70 -17.71 12.60 -3.92
C ASP A 70 -18.66 11.80 -4.84
N GLY A 71 -18.32 10.56 -5.20
CA GLY A 71 -19.18 9.63 -5.92
C GLY A 71 -19.08 9.70 -7.45
N ALA A 72 -18.19 10.52 -8.00
CA ALA A 72 -17.93 10.55 -9.44
C ALA A 72 -17.08 9.34 -9.88
N LEU A 73 -17.19 8.95 -11.15
CA LEU A 73 -16.28 7.98 -11.74
C LEU A 73 -15.05 8.72 -12.28
N ASN A 74 -13.87 8.30 -11.86
CA ASN A 74 -12.60 8.81 -12.36
C ASN A 74 -11.81 7.70 -13.06
N ALA A 75 -11.05 8.11 -14.08
CA ALA A 75 -10.21 7.25 -14.89
C ALA A 75 -8.84 7.87 -14.99
N TYR A 76 -7.78 7.10 -14.73
CA TYR A 76 -6.42 7.61 -14.85
C TYR A 76 -5.48 6.56 -15.43
N ASP A 77 -4.62 6.99 -16.34
CA ASP A 77 -3.69 6.12 -17.05
C ASP A 77 -2.37 6.02 -16.29
N PHE A 78 -1.88 4.78 -16.18
CA PHE A 78 -0.65 4.44 -15.50
C PHE A 78 0.25 3.60 -16.38
N LYS A 79 1.55 3.87 -16.32
CA LYS A 79 2.59 3.08 -16.96
C LYS A 79 3.03 1.95 -16.04
N VAL A 80 2.96 0.72 -16.54
CA VAL A 80 3.37 -0.47 -15.78
C VAL A 80 4.88 -0.42 -15.57
N ARG A 81 5.29 -0.27 -14.31
CA ARG A 81 6.68 -0.10 -13.93
C ARG A 81 7.35 -1.39 -13.47
N GLY A 82 6.56 -2.27 -12.86
CA GLY A 82 7.02 -3.54 -12.34
C GLY A 82 5.88 -4.52 -12.11
N ILE A 83 6.24 -5.80 -12.12
CA ILE A 83 5.33 -6.91 -11.83
C ILE A 83 5.92 -7.66 -10.64
N TYR A 84 5.09 -7.95 -9.64
CA TYR A 84 5.55 -8.57 -8.39
C TYR A 84 4.67 -9.75 -7.98
N SER A 85 5.19 -10.55 -7.05
CA SER A 85 4.43 -11.57 -6.33
C SER A 85 4.56 -11.35 -4.82
N THR A 86 3.44 -11.48 -4.14
CA THR A 86 3.35 -11.51 -2.67
C THR A 86 3.50 -12.92 -2.11
N GLY A 87 3.48 -13.95 -2.98
CA GLY A 87 3.34 -15.35 -2.60
C GLY A 87 1.92 -15.75 -2.15
N VAL A 88 0.97 -14.80 -2.13
CA VAL A 88 -0.44 -15.04 -1.79
C VAL A 88 -1.28 -14.92 -3.07
N PRO A 89 -1.78 -16.03 -3.64
CA PRO A 89 -2.47 -16.00 -4.94
C PRO A 89 -3.68 -15.07 -4.99
N GLU A 90 -4.38 -14.87 -3.87
CA GLU A 90 -5.53 -13.97 -3.82
C GLU A 90 -5.12 -12.50 -3.98
N LEU A 91 -3.95 -12.11 -3.46
CA LEU A 91 -3.41 -10.77 -3.63
C LEU A 91 -2.84 -10.60 -5.03
N ASP A 92 -2.04 -11.56 -5.50
CA ASP A 92 -1.39 -11.49 -6.81
C ASP A 92 -2.38 -11.35 -7.97
N LYS A 93 -3.63 -11.83 -7.81
CA LYS A 93 -4.71 -11.74 -8.80
C LYS A 93 -5.35 -10.36 -8.94
N ARG A 94 -5.25 -9.49 -7.92
CA ARG A 94 -6.03 -8.25 -7.87
C ARG A 94 -5.30 -7.05 -7.30
N GLN A 95 -4.16 -7.23 -6.65
CA GLN A 95 -3.48 -6.15 -5.95
C GLN A 95 -2.58 -5.34 -6.90
N LEU A 96 -2.58 -4.03 -6.71
CA LEU A 96 -1.65 -3.11 -7.36
C LEU A 96 -1.12 -2.05 -6.40
N TYR A 97 0.06 -1.53 -6.69
CA TYR A 97 0.65 -0.40 -5.99
C TYR A 97 0.79 0.79 -6.93
N VAL A 98 0.48 1.98 -6.44
CA VAL A 98 0.72 3.27 -7.10
C VAL A 98 1.30 4.25 -6.08
N HIS A 99 1.85 5.37 -6.53
CA HIS A 99 2.22 6.44 -5.60
C HIS A 99 0.99 6.95 -4.86
N ILE A 100 1.14 7.29 -3.58
CA ILE A 100 0.04 7.82 -2.76
C ILE A 100 -0.61 9.05 -3.43
N ASN A 101 0.19 9.93 -4.01
CA ASN A 101 -0.29 11.11 -4.73
C ASN A 101 -1.19 10.73 -5.91
N SER A 102 -0.83 9.68 -6.66
CA SER A 102 -1.62 9.21 -7.80
C SER A 102 -2.91 8.53 -7.34
N ALA A 103 -2.89 7.77 -6.24
CA ALA A 103 -4.10 7.24 -5.62
C ALA A 103 -5.05 8.36 -5.15
N GLN A 104 -4.49 9.41 -4.55
CA GLN A 104 -5.21 10.60 -4.10
C GLN A 104 -5.85 11.36 -5.27
N SER A 105 -5.11 11.55 -6.37
CA SER A 105 -5.66 12.12 -7.61
C SER A 105 -6.76 11.25 -8.21
N LEU A 106 -6.59 9.92 -8.23
CA LEU A 106 -7.59 8.98 -8.72
C LEU A 106 -8.87 9.03 -7.87
N LEU A 107 -8.75 9.13 -6.55
CA LEU A 107 -9.88 9.17 -5.61
C LEU A 107 -10.47 10.57 -5.37
N GLY A 108 -9.82 11.63 -5.87
CA GLY A 108 -10.24 13.00 -5.63
C GLY A 108 -10.14 13.42 -4.15
N SER A 109 -9.14 12.92 -3.42
CA SER A 109 -8.99 13.17 -1.98
C SER A 109 -7.52 13.26 -1.58
N ASP A 110 -7.20 14.13 -0.62
CA ASP A 110 -5.89 14.27 0.02
C ASP A 110 -5.74 13.42 1.30
N LYS A 111 -6.74 12.59 1.62
CA LYS A 111 -6.76 11.76 2.83
C LYS A 111 -5.94 10.48 2.63
N VAL A 112 -5.63 9.84 3.76
CA VAL A 112 -5.03 8.50 3.80
C VAL A 112 -5.85 7.59 4.71
N SER A 113 -5.89 6.30 4.38
CA SER A 113 -6.65 5.31 5.15
C SER A 113 -5.83 4.67 6.28
N ALA A 114 -4.50 4.70 6.18
CA ALA A 114 -3.62 4.09 7.16
C ALA A 114 -2.27 4.82 7.24
N LEU A 115 -1.70 4.86 8.45
CA LEU A 115 -0.33 5.29 8.70
C LEU A 115 0.44 4.12 9.31
N SER A 116 1.44 3.63 8.60
CA SER A 116 2.30 2.53 9.07
C SER A 116 3.50 3.07 9.84
N VAL A 117 3.72 2.56 11.05
CA VAL A 117 4.90 2.87 11.87
C VAL A 117 5.79 1.63 11.94
N PHE A 118 6.99 1.74 11.38
CA PHE A 118 7.98 0.66 11.41
C PHE A 118 8.95 0.85 12.57
N LEU A 119 9.23 -0.25 13.29
CA LEU A 119 10.15 -0.27 14.42
C LEU A 119 11.36 -1.13 14.09
N PHE A 120 12.53 -0.70 14.53
CA PHE A 120 13.76 -1.51 14.43
C PHE A 120 13.76 -2.71 15.39
N ASP A 121 13.00 -2.63 16.49
CA ASP A 121 12.89 -3.68 17.50
C ASP A 121 11.41 -3.90 17.85
N THR A 122 10.93 -5.14 17.69
CA THR A 122 9.54 -5.53 18.01
C THR A 122 9.26 -5.57 19.51
N SER A 123 10.29 -5.61 20.36
CA SER A 123 10.14 -5.48 21.82
C SER A 123 9.61 -4.10 22.23
N LEU A 124 9.80 -3.10 21.37
CA LEU A 124 9.32 -1.73 21.58
C LEU A 124 7.86 -1.51 21.20
N THR A 125 7.18 -2.49 20.59
CA THR A 125 5.81 -2.31 20.07
C THR A 125 4.85 -1.74 21.12
N ASN A 126 4.76 -2.36 22.30
CA ASN A 126 3.84 -1.90 23.36
C ASN A 126 4.18 -0.49 23.86
N LYS A 127 5.47 -0.17 23.95
CA LYS A 127 5.93 1.15 24.41
C LYS A 127 5.55 2.23 23.40
N VAL A 128 5.80 1.97 22.11
CA VAL A 128 5.51 2.94 21.05
C VAL A 128 4.00 3.08 20.86
N GLU A 129 3.24 1.99 20.93
CA GLU A 129 1.78 2.01 20.91
C GLU A 129 1.21 2.97 21.97
N GLN A 130 1.64 2.84 23.23
CA GLN A 130 1.22 3.73 24.31
C GLN A 130 1.63 5.20 24.06
N GLN A 131 2.81 5.43 23.49
CA GLN A 131 3.27 6.77 23.13
C GLN A 131 2.40 7.38 22.03
N VAL A 132 2.10 6.64 20.97
CA VAL A 132 1.23 7.07 19.88
C VAL A 132 -0.17 7.35 20.40
N ALA A 133 -0.74 6.46 21.21
CA ALA A 133 -2.03 6.68 21.85
C ALA A 133 -2.06 7.96 22.70
N THR A 134 -0.98 8.25 23.43
CA THR A 134 -0.86 9.49 24.21
C THR A 134 -0.83 10.73 23.32
N ILE A 135 -0.09 10.70 22.21
CA ILE A 135 -0.01 11.81 21.26
C ILE A 135 -1.38 12.06 20.62
N LEU A 136 -2.04 11.01 20.12
CA LEU A 136 -3.35 11.11 19.49
C LEU A 136 -4.42 11.62 20.48
N ASN A 137 -4.40 11.14 21.72
CA ASN A 137 -5.31 11.64 22.76
C ASN A 137 -5.11 13.13 23.07
N LYS A 138 -3.86 13.63 23.09
CA LYS A 138 -3.58 15.07 23.26
C LYS A 138 -4.03 15.90 22.06
N GLN A 139 -4.00 15.32 20.88
CA GLN A 139 -4.40 15.95 19.62
C GLN A 139 -5.86 15.69 19.25
N LYS A 140 -6.68 15.08 20.12
CA LYS A 140 -8.12 14.83 19.88
C LYS A 140 -8.89 16.07 19.44
N LEU A 141 -8.45 17.26 19.86
CA LEU A 141 -9.04 18.54 19.43
C LEU A 141 -8.78 18.87 17.94
N SER A 142 -7.77 18.27 17.32
CA SER A 142 -7.38 18.51 15.92
C SER A 142 -8.00 17.54 14.92
N PHE A 143 -8.47 16.37 15.38
CA PHE A 143 -9.04 15.32 14.52
C PHE A 143 -10.58 15.28 14.52
N GLY A 144 -11.24 16.14 15.32
CA GLY A 144 -12.70 16.18 15.42
C GLY A 144 -13.30 14.83 15.84
N ASP A 145 -14.35 14.39 15.15
CA ASP A 145 -15.04 13.11 15.39
C ASP A 145 -14.37 11.91 14.67
N GLN A 146 -13.19 12.09 14.05
CA GLN A 146 -12.51 10.96 13.42
C GLN A 146 -11.89 10.05 14.48
N GLU A 147 -12.47 8.86 14.62
CA GLU A 147 -11.90 7.79 15.43
C GLU A 147 -10.67 7.21 14.73
N VAL A 148 -9.52 7.27 15.41
CA VAL A 148 -8.27 6.69 14.94
C VAL A 148 -8.01 5.41 15.72
N GLU A 149 -8.01 4.29 15.03
CA GLU A 149 -7.67 2.98 15.59
C GLU A 149 -6.15 2.74 15.52
N ILE A 150 -5.57 2.25 16.60
CA ILE A 150 -4.17 1.82 16.66
C ILE A 150 -4.17 0.30 16.69
N THR A 151 -3.62 -0.33 15.64
CA THR A 151 -3.56 -1.80 15.54
C THR A 151 -2.10 -2.25 15.46
N PRO A 152 -1.52 -2.86 16.53
CA PRO A 152 -0.16 -3.39 16.48
C PRO A 152 -0.06 -4.63 15.57
N TRP A 153 1.17 -5.02 15.19
CA TRP A 153 1.39 -6.08 14.21
C TRP A 153 0.84 -7.44 14.66
N GLN A 154 0.85 -7.72 15.97
CA GLN A 154 0.38 -8.96 16.57
C GLN A 154 -1.10 -9.22 16.26
N GLU A 155 -1.92 -8.16 16.28
CA GLU A 155 -3.35 -8.25 15.99
C GLU A 155 -3.63 -8.45 14.49
N ARG A 156 -2.75 -7.94 13.63
CA ARG A 156 -2.82 -8.18 12.17
C ARG A 156 -2.27 -9.55 11.75
N ALA A 157 -1.44 -10.16 12.59
CA ALA A 157 -0.77 -11.44 12.32
C ALA A 157 -1.56 -12.65 12.87
N PHE A 158 -2.83 -12.78 12.51
CA PHE A 158 -3.69 -13.85 13.02
C PHE A 158 -3.16 -15.28 12.74
N PHE A 159 -2.38 -15.47 11.66
CA PHE A 159 -1.71 -16.75 11.39
C PHE A 159 -0.55 -17.03 12.37
N TYR A 160 0.18 -16.00 12.81
CA TYR A 160 1.27 -16.14 13.78
C TYR A 160 0.74 -16.60 15.13
N LEU A 161 -0.36 -15.99 15.61
CA LEU A 161 -1.00 -16.39 16.87
C LEU A 161 -1.42 -17.86 16.84
N LYS A 162 -2.05 -18.31 15.76
CA LYS A 162 -2.47 -19.73 15.60
C LYS A 162 -1.30 -20.72 15.62
N VAL A 163 -0.13 -20.34 15.10
CA VAL A 163 1.05 -21.20 15.09
C VAL A 163 1.76 -21.15 16.43
N LYS A 164 1.91 -19.97 17.05
CA LYS A 164 2.52 -19.82 18.38
C LYS A 164 1.75 -20.64 19.44
N ASP A 165 0.43 -20.54 19.45
CA ASP A 165 -0.44 -21.28 20.38
C ASP A 165 -0.33 -22.82 20.22
N LEU A 166 0.17 -23.31 19.09
CA LEU A 166 0.41 -24.73 18.84
C LEU A 166 1.72 -25.22 19.47
N TYR A 167 2.74 -24.36 19.57
CA TYR A 167 4.08 -24.70 20.07
C TYR A 167 4.33 -24.35 21.54
N ASP A 168 3.60 -23.37 22.10
CA ASP A 168 3.67 -23.00 23.52
C ASP A 168 2.80 -23.92 24.42
N ARG A 169 2.69 -25.23 24.07
CA ARG A 169 2.00 -26.25 24.87
C ARG A 169 2.92 -26.98 25.83
#